data_AF-A0A1R1L660-F1
#
_entry.id   AF-A0A1R1L660-F1
#
_cell.length_a   1.000
_cell.length_b   1.000
_cell.length_c   1.000
_cell.angle_alpha   90.00
_cell.angle_beta   90.00
_cell.angle_gamma   90.00
#
_symmetry.space_group_name_H-M   'P 1'
#
loop_
_entity.id
_entity.type
_entity.pdbx_description
1 polymer ?
#
loop_
_entity_poly.entity_id
_entity_poly.type
_entity_poly.pdbx_seq_one_letter_code
_entity_poly.pdbx_strand_id
1 'polypeptide(L)'
;MGIRYYAYPLPPELVTAARLDPSAYLSSDPLADAWDLDGQSRPRMLYLDKCWGLLQQLTCADPRAPRPSYLLVEGRVTHTHDGWIPWTRVLDADEVGRIADDLALINPDDLDDLFARGASHFRDDDRDYLESYLAQAKEFTADLRARGQGLVYMIG
;
A
#
# COMPACT_ATOMS: atom_id res chain seq x y z
N MET A 1 13.28 9.20 11.10
CA MET A 1 12.29 8.17 10.67
C MET A 1 12.16 8.21 9.16
N GLY A 2 11.82 7.10 8.50
CA GLY A 2 11.76 7.05 7.03
C GLY A 2 10.33 7.03 6.50
N ILE A 3 10.19 7.22 5.19
CA ILE A 3 8.92 7.19 4.44
C ILE A 3 8.32 5.78 4.48
N ARG A 4 7.05 5.70 4.86
CA ARG A 4 6.28 4.47 5.06
C ARG A 4 4.93 4.54 4.39
N TYR A 5 4.24 3.41 4.40
CA TYR A 5 2.92 3.26 3.81
C TYR A 5 1.87 2.89 4.84
N TYR A 6 0.74 3.58 4.77
CA TYR A 6 -0.42 3.40 5.64
C TYR A 6 -1.69 3.44 4.81
N ALA A 7 -2.60 2.49 4.98
CA ALA A 7 -3.92 2.52 4.35
C ALA A 7 -5.03 2.14 5.31
N TYR A 8 -6.16 2.81 5.18
CA TYR A 8 -7.33 2.65 6.04
C TYR A 8 -8.56 2.34 5.18
N PRO A 9 -9.44 1.40 5.61
CA PRO A 9 -10.71 1.13 4.97
C PRO A 9 -11.57 2.40 4.88
N LEU A 10 -12.26 2.57 3.76
CA LEU A 10 -13.15 3.69 3.54
C LEU A 10 -14.55 3.17 3.13
N PRO A 11 -15.62 3.51 3.86
CA PRO A 11 -16.98 3.21 3.43
C PRO A 11 -17.27 3.85 2.05
N PRO A 12 -18.01 3.17 1.16
CA PRO A 12 -18.24 3.64 -0.21
C PRO A 12 -18.93 5.01 -0.26
N GLU A 13 -19.79 5.32 0.69
CA GLU A 13 -20.48 6.61 0.82
C GLU A 13 -19.54 7.79 1.15
N LEU A 14 -18.35 7.53 1.70
CA LEU A 14 -17.36 8.55 2.06
C LEU A 14 -16.32 8.79 0.97
N VAL A 15 -16.25 7.96 -0.07
CA VAL A 15 -15.24 8.05 -1.14
C VAL A 15 -15.20 9.43 -1.80
N THR A 16 -16.37 10.00 -2.11
CA THR A 16 -16.44 11.31 -2.77
C THR A 16 -15.89 12.41 -1.87
N ALA A 17 -16.23 12.38 -0.58
CA ALA A 17 -15.74 13.36 0.39
C ALA A 17 -14.24 13.20 0.65
N ALA A 18 -13.76 11.96 0.79
CA ALA A 18 -12.34 11.66 0.96
C ALA A 18 -11.49 12.08 -0.24
N ARG A 19 -12.03 12.04 -1.47
CA ARG A 19 -11.30 12.55 -2.65
C ARG A 19 -11.09 14.08 -2.60
N LEU A 20 -11.91 14.82 -1.86
CA LEU A 20 -11.76 16.27 -1.67
C LEU A 20 -10.79 16.59 -0.54
N ASP A 21 -10.82 15.80 0.54
CA ASP A 21 -9.91 15.94 1.68
C ASP A 21 -9.51 14.55 2.23
N PRO A 22 -8.46 13.92 1.67
CA PRO A 22 -8.02 12.61 2.13
C PRO A 22 -7.51 12.62 3.57
N SER A 23 -6.98 13.76 4.03
CA SER A 23 -6.34 13.88 5.34
C SER A 23 -7.31 13.68 6.49
N ALA A 24 -8.58 14.06 6.31
CA ALA A 24 -9.64 13.84 7.29
C ALA A 24 -9.98 12.35 7.53
N TYR A 25 -9.51 11.45 6.66
CA TYR A 25 -9.76 10.01 6.72
C TYR A 25 -8.49 9.20 7.02
N LEU A 26 -7.38 9.88 7.26
CA LEU A 26 -6.14 9.29 7.76
C LEU A 26 -6.06 9.51 9.28
N SER A 27 -5.35 8.62 9.98
CA SER A 27 -5.03 8.84 11.39
C SER A 27 -4.12 10.05 11.59
N SER A 28 -4.23 10.71 12.74
CA SER A 28 -3.33 11.80 13.14
C SER A 28 -1.92 11.31 13.45
N ASP A 29 -1.77 10.05 13.85
CA ASP A 29 -0.46 9.39 14.01
C ASP A 29 -0.52 7.93 13.49
N PRO A 30 -0.39 7.74 12.17
CA PRO A 30 -0.43 6.41 11.56
C PRO A 30 0.69 5.47 12.04
N LEU A 31 1.80 6.02 12.56
CA LEU A 31 2.88 5.21 13.10
C LEU A 31 2.50 4.69 14.49
N ALA A 32 1.90 5.52 15.34
CA ALA A 32 1.39 5.09 16.63
C ALA A 32 0.31 4.01 16.47
N ASP A 33 -0.58 4.14 15.48
CA ASP A 33 -1.55 3.09 15.11
C ASP A 33 -0.87 1.77 14.73
N ALA A 34 0.15 1.83 13.88
CA ALA A 34 0.82 0.64 13.37
C ALA A 34 1.62 -0.12 14.45
N TRP A 35 2.02 0.57 15.52
CA TRP A 35 2.89 0.07 16.57
C TRP A 35 2.22 0.02 17.96
N ASP A 36 0.90 0.24 18.03
CA ASP A 36 0.11 0.27 19.27
C ASP A 36 0.69 1.21 20.35
N LEU A 37 1.34 2.31 19.94
CA LEU A 37 2.11 3.17 20.86
C LEU A 37 1.20 3.98 21.81
N ASP A 38 -0.05 4.20 21.41
CA ASP A 38 -1.03 4.95 22.18
C ASP A 38 -1.84 4.06 23.15
N GLY A 39 -1.49 2.77 23.25
CA GLY A 39 -2.16 1.80 24.13
C GLY A 39 -3.59 1.45 23.69
N GLN A 40 -3.99 1.88 22.50
CA GLN A 40 -5.24 1.48 21.85
C GLN A 40 -5.01 0.25 20.97
N SER A 41 -6.07 -0.51 20.70
CA SER A 41 -6.00 -1.60 19.73
C SER A 41 -5.75 -1.00 18.35
N ARG A 42 -4.74 -1.51 17.63
CA ARG A 42 -4.46 -1.18 16.23
C ARG A 42 -5.74 -1.13 15.41
N PRO A 43 -6.05 0.01 14.76
CA PRO A 43 -7.19 0.08 13.88
C PRO A 43 -7.02 -0.88 12.70
N ARG A 44 -8.14 -1.24 12.05
CA ARG A 44 -8.06 -2.00 10.80
C ARG A 44 -7.35 -1.16 9.75
N MET A 45 -6.14 -1.57 9.39
CA MET A 45 -5.27 -0.83 8.48
C MET A 45 -4.32 -1.79 7.76
N LEU A 46 -3.84 -1.40 6.58
CA LEU A 46 -2.66 -1.98 5.96
C LEU A 46 -1.45 -1.09 6.23
N TYR A 47 -0.40 -1.68 6.78
CA TYR A 47 0.89 -1.05 6.98
C TYR A 47 1.90 -1.86 6.17
N LEU A 48 2.66 -1.21 5.28
CA LEU A 48 3.69 -1.90 4.48
C LEU A 48 5.12 -1.53 4.92
N ASP A 49 5.28 -0.77 6.01
CA ASP A 49 6.57 -0.17 6.41
C ASP A 49 7.29 0.44 5.20
N LYS A 50 8.50 0.00 4.84
CA LYS A 50 9.24 0.46 3.64
C LYS A 50 9.07 -0.49 2.44
N CYS A 51 8.35 -1.59 2.63
CA CYS A 51 8.11 -2.60 1.62
C CYS A 51 7.25 -2.08 0.45
N TRP A 52 6.53 -0.96 0.64
CA TRP A 52 5.75 -0.34 -0.44
C TRP A 52 6.59 -0.09 -1.71
N GLY A 53 7.88 0.23 -1.58
CA GLY A 53 8.77 0.42 -2.72
C GLY A 53 9.08 -0.88 -3.48
N LEU A 54 9.13 -2.02 -2.78
CA LEU A 54 9.29 -3.33 -3.39
C LEU A 54 7.98 -3.78 -4.06
N LEU A 55 6.83 -3.59 -3.41
CA LEU A 55 5.52 -3.83 -4.03
C LEU A 55 5.33 -2.96 -5.28
N GLN A 56 5.81 -1.71 -5.26
CA GLN A 56 5.74 -0.81 -6.42
C GLN A 56 6.55 -1.36 -7.60
N GLN A 57 7.74 -1.93 -7.36
CA GLN A 57 8.55 -2.56 -8.41
C GLN A 57 7.93 -3.86 -8.92
N LEU A 58 7.41 -4.70 -8.01
CA LEU A 58 6.73 -5.95 -8.34
C LEU A 58 5.53 -5.71 -9.28
N THR A 59 4.74 -4.67 -8.99
CA THR A 59 3.50 -4.38 -9.70
C THR A 59 3.67 -3.44 -10.91
N CYS A 60 4.87 -2.87 -11.09
CA CYS A 60 5.21 -1.96 -12.20
C CYS A 60 6.55 -2.37 -12.86
N ALA A 61 6.64 -3.65 -13.23
CA ALA A 61 7.77 -4.21 -13.95
C ALA A 61 8.01 -3.56 -15.33
N ASP A 62 6.95 -3.11 -15.99
CA ASP A 62 6.97 -2.25 -17.19
C ASP A 62 6.16 -0.97 -16.91
N PRO A 63 6.79 0.21 -16.85
CA PRO A 63 6.10 1.49 -16.64
C PRO A 63 5.03 1.83 -17.69
N ARG A 64 5.07 1.20 -18.88
CA ARG A 64 4.08 1.40 -19.93
C ARG A 64 2.83 0.54 -19.75
N ALA A 65 2.92 -0.51 -18.93
CA ALA A 65 1.86 -1.47 -18.70
C ALA A 65 1.87 -1.92 -17.22
N PRO A 66 1.65 -1.00 -16.25
CA PRO A 66 1.57 -1.37 -14.85
C PRO A 66 0.39 -2.32 -14.60
N ARG A 67 0.56 -3.25 -13.66
CA ARG A 67 -0.52 -4.12 -13.23
C ARG A 67 -1.60 -3.32 -12.48
N PRO A 68 -2.87 -3.76 -12.45
CA PRO A 68 -3.91 -3.09 -11.67
C PRO A 68 -3.54 -2.89 -10.18
N SER A 69 -2.84 -3.87 -9.58
CA SER A 69 -2.38 -3.78 -8.18
C SER A 69 -1.40 -2.62 -7.90
N TYR A 70 -0.77 -2.06 -8.93
CA TYR A 70 0.09 -0.88 -8.80
C TYR A 70 -0.65 0.32 -8.19
N LEU A 71 -1.96 0.46 -8.44
CA LEU A 71 -2.78 1.54 -7.87
C LEU A 71 -2.76 1.57 -6.33
N LEU A 72 -2.51 0.42 -5.68
CA LEU A 72 -2.38 0.35 -4.22
C LEU A 72 -1.14 1.07 -3.71
N VAL A 73 -0.10 1.17 -4.53
CA VAL A 73 1.22 1.72 -4.14
C VAL A 73 1.70 2.76 -5.15
N GLU A 74 0.76 3.38 -5.87
CA GLU A 74 1.10 4.40 -6.86
C GLU A 74 1.62 5.66 -6.18
N GLY A 75 2.43 6.42 -6.91
CA GLY A 75 2.96 7.68 -6.43
C GLY A 75 4.23 7.57 -5.60
N ARG A 76 4.71 8.74 -5.18
CA ARG A 76 5.94 8.95 -4.40
C ARG A 76 5.81 10.24 -3.62
N VAL A 77 6.51 10.34 -2.50
CA VAL A 77 6.63 11.60 -1.78
C VAL A 77 7.31 12.66 -2.65
N THR A 78 7.01 13.92 -2.38
CA THR A 78 7.77 15.04 -2.94
C THR A 78 8.79 15.50 -1.90
N HIS A 79 10.08 15.28 -2.16
CA HIS A 79 11.14 15.76 -1.28
C HIS A 79 11.18 17.29 -1.24
N THR A 80 11.34 17.83 -0.04
CA THR A 80 11.54 19.27 0.21
C THR A 80 12.86 19.48 0.95
N HIS A 81 13.23 20.74 1.18
CA HIS A 81 14.44 21.08 1.94
C HIS A 81 14.38 20.57 3.40
N ASP A 82 13.19 20.57 4.00
CA ASP A 82 12.97 20.25 5.41
C ASP A 82 12.30 18.88 5.63
N GLY A 83 12.14 18.06 4.59
CA GLY A 83 11.51 16.75 4.70
C GLY A 83 10.88 16.29 3.39
N TRP A 84 9.60 15.91 3.45
CA TRP A 84 8.84 15.51 2.29
C TRP A 84 7.35 15.79 2.47
N ILE A 85 6.68 16.02 1.35
CA ILE A 85 5.22 16.08 1.26
C ILE A 85 4.73 14.66 0.96
N PRO A 86 3.84 14.09 1.80
CA PRO A 86 3.33 12.74 1.59
C PRO A 86 2.51 12.66 0.31
N TRP A 87 2.52 11.49 -0.31
CA TRP A 87 1.56 11.14 -1.36
C TRP A 87 0.32 10.54 -0.73
N THR A 88 -0.87 10.98 -1.13
CA THR A 88 -2.15 10.44 -0.66
C THR A 88 -3.04 10.08 -1.81
N ARG A 89 -3.77 8.98 -1.71
CA ARG A 89 -4.71 8.54 -2.74
C ARG A 89 -5.92 7.86 -2.10
N VAL A 90 -7.07 8.06 -2.74
CA VAL A 90 -8.34 7.41 -2.39
C VAL A 90 -8.73 6.48 -3.53
N LEU A 91 -9.02 5.23 -3.18
CA LEU A 91 -9.48 4.20 -4.09
C LEU A 91 -10.92 3.83 -3.73
N ASP A 92 -11.78 3.78 -4.73
CA ASP A 92 -13.15 3.31 -4.57
C ASP A 92 -13.24 1.77 -4.51
N ALA A 93 -14.43 1.25 -4.23
CA ALA A 93 -14.63 -0.20 -4.07
C ALA A 93 -14.33 -0.99 -5.36
N ASP A 94 -14.56 -0.41 -6.54
CA ASP A 94 -14.30 -1.05 -7.82
C ASP A 94 -12.79 -1.08 -8.13
N GLU A 95 -12.07 -0.01 -7.81
CA GLU A 95 -10.60 0.05 -7.83
C GLU A 95 -10.01 -1.01 -6.89
N VAL A 96 -10.48 -1.08 -5.64
CA VAL A 96 -10.04 -2.09 -4.66
C VAL A 96 -10.35 -3.51 -5.13
N GLY A 97 -11.52 -3.74 -5.73
CA GLY A 97 -11.89 -5.04 -6.27
C GLY A 97 -10.91 -5.53 -7.34
N ARG A 98 -10.56 -4.66 -8.30
CA ARG A 98 -9.58 -4.98 -9.35
C ARG A 98 -8.18 -5.22 -8.80
N ILE A 99 -7.77 -4.45 -7.79
CA ILE A 99 -6.49 -4.64 -7.10
C ILE A 99 -6.46 -6.00 -6.40
N ALA A 100 -7.51 -6.36 -5.66
CA ALA A 100 -7.59 -7.63 -4.94
C ALA A 100 -7.50 -8.83 -5.91
N ASP A 101 -8.23 -8.77 -7.03
CA ASP A 101 -8.21 -9.81 -8.06
C ASP A 101 -6.80 -9.94 -8.69
N ASP A 102 -6.13 -8.83 -8.99
CA ASP A 102 -4.78 -8.86 -9.55
C ASP A 102 -3.70 -9.31 -8.55
N LEU A 103 -3.76 -8.85 -7.30
CA LEU A 103 -2.85 -9.30 -6.23
C LEU A 103 -2.97 -10.81 -6.01
N ALA A 104 -4.16 -11.39 -6.12
CA ALA A 104 -4.37 -12.83 -5.99
C ALA A 104 -3.64 -13.64 -7.07
N LEU A 105 -3.35 -13.05 -8.23
CA LEU A 105 -2.63 -13.69 -9.33
C LEU A 105 -1.10 -13.67 -9.14
N ILE A 106 -0.58 -12.81 -8.27
CA ILE A 106 0.85 -12.74 -7.99
C ILE A 106 1.29 -14.03 -7.28
N ASN A 107 2.26 -14.73 -7.83
CA ASN A 107 2.76 -16.01 -7.35
C ASN A 107 4.28 -15.96 -7.06
N PRO A 108 4.87 -17.01 -6.48
CA PRO A 108 6.31 -17.02 -6.17
C PRO A 108 7.24 -16.77 -7.36
N ASP A 109 6.86 -17.17 -8.58
CA ASP A 109 7.66 -16.94 -9.78
C ASP A 109 7.76 -15.44 -10.11
N ASP A 110 6.69 -14.65 -9.84
CA ASP A 110 6.74 -13.18 -10.01
C ASP A 110 7.76 -12.55 -9.05
N LEU A 111 7.92 -13.10 -7.84
CA LEU A 111 8.93 -12.65 -6.87
C LEU A 111 10.32 -13.05 -7.36
N ASP A 112 10.50 -14.29 -7.78
CA ASP A 112 11.76 -14.79 -8.33
C ASP A 112 12.22 -13.94 -9.52
N ASP A 113 11.31 -13.59 -10.43
CA ASP A 113 11.59 -12.71 -11.57
C ASP A 113 12.02 -11.31 -11.13
N LEU A 114 11.37 -10.72 -10.11
CA LEU A 114 11.78 -9.42 -9.57
C LEU A 114 13.22 -9.46 -9.04
N PHE A 115 13.53 -10.43 -8.19
CA PHE A 115 14.84 -10.54 -7.56
C PHE A 115 15.94 -10.94 -8.56
N ALA A 116 15.61 -11.75 -9.57
CA ALA A 116 16.54 -12.07 -10.66
C ALA A 116 16.92 -10.83 -11.49
N ARG A 117 15.99 -9.90 -11.71
CA ARG A 117 16.23 -8.66 -12.48
C ARG A 117 17.05 -7.61 -11.72
N GLY A 118 17.06 -7.65 -10.39
CA GLY A 118 17.67 -6.63 -9.54
C GLY A 118 18.64 -7.14 -8.48
N ALA A 119 19.20 -8.35 -8.65
CA ALA A 119 19.99 -9.06 -7.64
C ALA A 119 21.13 -8.25 -6.96
N SER A 120 21.66 -7.19 -7.58
CA SER A 120 22.67 -6.32 -6.97
C SER A 120 22.12 -5.21 -6.07
N HIS A 121 20.80 -4.97 -6.07
CA HIS A 121 20.14 -3.88 -5.35
C HIS A 121 19.29 -4.35 -4.17
N PHE A 122 19.05 -5.65 -4.04
CA PHE A 122 18.27 -6.24 -2.97
C PHE A 122 19.17 -6.86 -1.90
N ARG A 123 18.66 -6.88 -0.68
CA ARG A 123 19.25 -7.60 0.45
C ARG A 123 18.72 -9.03 0.48
N ASP A 124 19.47 -9.92 1.12
CA ASP A 124 19.09 -11.33 1.22
C ASP A 124 17.73 -11.54 1.91
N ASP A 125 17.33 -10.63 2.82
CA ASP A 125 16.07 -10.66 3.57
C ASP A 125 14.90 -9.95 2.88
N ASP A 126 15.14 -9.22 1.77
CA ASP A 126 14.10 -8.45 1.08
C ASP A 126 13.00 -9.35 0.49
N ARG A 127 13.32 -10.60 0.14
CA ARG A 127 12.35 -11.55 -0.40
C ARG A 127 11.30 -11.95 0.64
N ASP A 128 11.75 -12.46 1.78
CA ASP A 128 10.87 -12.89 2.87
C ASP A 128 10.06 -11.70 3.40
N TYR A 129 10.69 -10.53 3.45
CA TYR A 129 10.06 -9.27 3.81
C TYR A 129 8.95 -8.87 2.82
N LEU A 130 9.21 -8.95 1.51
CA LEU A 130 8.21 -8.71 0.47
C LEU A 130 7.06 -9.71 0.53
N GLU A 131 7.37 -11.00 0.69
CA GLU A 131 6.37 -12.07 0.76
C GLU A 131 5.41 -11.85 1.93
N SER A 132 5.93 -11.53 3.12
CA SER A 132 5.13 -11.26 4.31
C SER A 132 4.17 -10.07 4.12
N TYR A 133 4.65 -8.95 3.58
CA TYR A 133 3.81 -7.77 3.35
C TYR A 133 2.85 -7.94 2.18
N LEU A 134 3.23 -8.70 1.15
CA LEU A 134 2.35 -9.07 0.05
C LEU A 134 1.17 -9.92 0.55
N ALA A 135 1.42 -10.89 1.43
CA ALA A 135 0.36 -11.68 2.06
C ALA A 135 -0.64 -10.77 2.82
N GLN A 136 -0.13 -9.83 3.62
CA GLN A 136 -0.98 -8.86 4.33
C GLN A 136 -1.78 -7.96 3.36
N ALA A 137 -1.18 -7.51 2.26
CA ALA A 137 -1.87 -6.72 1.24
C ALA A 137 -2.99 -7.51 0.54
N LYS A 138 -2.75 -8.80 0.23
CA LYS A 138 -3.76 -9.70 -0.33
C LYS A 138 -4.93 -9.88 0.63
N GLU A 139 -4.66 -10.19 1.89
CA GLU A 139 -5.69 -10.37 2.91
C GLU A 139 -6.53 -9.11 3.12
N PHE A 140 -5.86 -7.97 3.27
CA PHE A 140 -6.51 -6.69 3.49
C PHE A 140 -7.42 -6.30 2.32
N THR A 141 -6.92 -6.36 1.08
CA THR A 141 -7.71 -5.98 -0.11
C THR A 141 -8.84 -6.96 -0.41
N ALA A 142 -8.65 -8.26 -0.13
CA ALA A 142 -9.73 -9.25 -0.23
C ALA A 142 -10.85 -8.98 0.79
N ASP A 143 -10.52 -8.63 2.03
CA ASP A 143 -11.51 -8.28 3.07
C ASP A 143 -12.24 -6.96 2.73
N LEU A 144 -11.55 -5.93 2.22
CA LEU A 144 -12.19 -4.71 1.74
C LEU A 144 -13.18 -5.00 0.60
N ARG A 145 -12.75 -5.79 -0.39
CA ARG A 145 -13.59 -6.21 -1.53
C ARG A 145 -14.85 -6.93 -1.06
N ALA A 146 -14.71 -7.89 -0.15
CA ALA A 146 -15.84 -8.66 0.39
C ALA A 146 -16.90 -7.76 1.06
N ARG A 147 -16.47 -6.60 1.58
CA ARG A 147 -17.33 -5.61 2.25
C ARG A 147 -17.78 -4.46 1.34
N GLY A 148 -17.37 -4.44 0.08
CA GLY A 148 -17.65 -3.33 -0.85
C GLY A 148 -17.05 -2.00 -0.39
N GLN A 149 -15.89 -2.03 0.26
CA GLN A 149 -15.21 -0.85 0.79
C GLN A 149 -14.11 -0.38 -0.15
N GLY A 150 -13.93 0.94 -0.21
CA GLY A 150 -12.73 1.57 -0.74
C GLY A 150 -11.62 1.64 0.31
N LEU A 151 -10.60 2.43 0.03
CA LEU A 151 -9.56 2.79 0.99
C LEU A 151 -8.98 4.17 0.72
N VAL A 152 -8.36 4.74 1.73
CA VAL A 152 -7.43 5.87 1.61
C VAL A 152 -6.07 5.41 2.05
N TYR A 153 -5.02 5.80 1.33
CA TYR A 153 -3.65 5.52 1.74
C TYR A 153 -2.73 6.73 1.63
N MET A 154 -1.63 6.63 2.37
CA MET A 154 -0.55 7.60 2.42
C MET A 154 0.80 6.89 2.26
N ILE A 155 1.68 7.47 1.44
CA ILE A 155 3.12 7.20 1.43
C ILE A 155 3.79 8.45 1.99
N GLY A 156 4.42 8.36 3.17
CA GLY A 156 4.97 9.50 3.89
C GLY A 156 5.62 9.16 5.22
#